data_AF-A0A259PFX1-F1
#
_entry.id   AF-A0A259PFX1-F1
#
_cell.length_a   1.000
_cell.length_b   1.000
_cell.length_c   1.000
_cell.angle_alpha   90.00
_cell.angle_beta   90.00
_cell.angle_gamma   90.00
#
_symmetry.space_group_name_H-M   'P 1'
#
loop_
_entity.id
_entity.type
_entity.pdbx_description
1 polymer ?
#
loop_
_entity_poly.entity_id
_entity_poly.type
_entity_poly.pdbx_seq_one_letter_code
_entity_poly.pdbx_strand_id
1 'polypeptide(L)'
;MNQQQKTQKPDAYWNPLLAGVLLGLVLLATFVVTGHGLGATGFTTRLTAWLGMNIVPAATSANEYLGGMVEEGRPLSSWITWQVIGVALGALISAYLAHRIAFKMDGAKFLGGSTRPFTALFGGILAGFGARIAAGCTSGLGLSGAAVLSLAGFTFLCTFFATGLIVSRFMKAEK
;
A
#
# COMPACT_ATOMS: atom_id res chain seq x y z
N MET A 1 -0.57 38.97 24.18
CA MET A 1 -1.57 37.92 23.89
C MET A 1 -0.82 36.60 23.72
N ASN A 2 -0.60 35.89 24.83
CA ASN A 2 0.09 34.59 24.85
C ASN A 2 -0.94 33.49 24.60
N GLN A 3 -1.05 32.99 23.37
CA GLN A 3 -1.69 31.70 23.14
C GLN A 3 -0.66 30.60 23.36
N GLN A 4 -0.73 29.98 24.53
CA GLN A 4 -0.10 28.70 24.81
C GLN A 4 -0.61 27.69 23.77
N GLN A 5 0.23 27.30 22.82
CA GLN A 5 -0.01 26.15 21.96
C GLN A 5 -0.10 24.91 22.86
N LYS A 6 -1.33 24.51 23.18
CA LYS A 6 -1.63 23.21 23.79
C LYS A 6 -1.14 22.16 22.80
N THR A 7 0.01 21.54 23.05
CA THR A 7 0.46 20.35 22.33
C THR A 7 -0.53 19.23 22.65
N GLN A 8 -1.60 19.12 21.86
CA GLN A 8 -2.57 18.04 21.96
C GLN A 8 -1.81 16.71 21.79
N LYS A 9 -1.91 15.85 22.80
CA LYS A 9 -1.33 14.52 22.77
C LYS A 9 -2.12 13.69 21.75
N PRO A 10 -1.47 12.89 20.87
CA PRO A 10 -2.18 12.05 19.91
C PRO A 10 -3.15 11.11 20.62
N ASP A 11 -4.32 10.92 20.02
CA ASP A 11 -5.31 9.99 20.54
C ASP A 11 -4.80 8.56 20.52
N ALA A 12 -5.32 7.74 21.45
CA ALA A 12 -4.98 6.34 21.52
C ALA A 12 -5.44 5.59 20.25
N TYR A 13 -4.64 4.61 19.82
CA TYR A 13 -5.04 3.73 18.73
C TYR A 13 -6.29 2.93 19.12
N TRP A 14 -7.12 2.65 18.12
CA TRP A 14 -8.29 1.80 18.30
C TRP A 14 -7.89 0.38 18.69
N ASN A 15 -8.80 -0.31 19.37
CA ASN A 15 -8.64 -1.72 19.67
C ASN A 15 -8.41 -2.50 18.35
N PRO A 16 -7.31 -3.27 18.23
CA PRO A 16 -7.00 -4.03 17.02
C PRO A 16 -8.12 -4.96 16.55
N LEU A 17 -8.88 -5.53 17.49
CA LEU A 17 -9.99 -6.43 17.17
C LEU A 17 -11.13 -5.66 16.48
N LEU A 18 -11.47 -4.48 16.99
CA LEU A 18 -12.50 -3.62 16.42
C LEU A 18 -12.09 -3.11 15.04
N ALA A 19 -10.83 -2.67 14.91
CA ALA A 19 -10.29 -2.24 13.63
C ALA A 19 -10.29 -3.39 12.60
N GLY A 20 -9.96 -4.61 13.02
CA GLY A 20 -10.01 -5.81 12.18
C GLY A 20 -11.42 -6.16 11.71
N VAL A 21 -12.41 -6.13 12.60
CA VAL A 21 -13.82 -6.37 12.25
C VAL A 21 -14.31 -5.34 11.24
N LEU A 22 -14.04 -4.06 11.46
CA LEU A 22 -14.43 -2.99 10.54
C LEU A 22 -13.74 -3.12 9.18
N LEU A 23 -12.44 -3.45 9.16
CA LEU A 23 -11.72 -3.73 7.92
C LEU A 23 -12.34 -4.91 7.17
N GLY A 24 -12.71 -5.97 7.87
CA GLY A 24 -13.40 -7.14 7.29
C GLY A 24 -14.75 -6.78 6.69
N LEU A 25 -15.53 -5.93 7.37
CA LEU A 25 -16.81 -5.42 6.85
C LEU A 25 -16.61 -4.55 5.60
N VAL A 26 -15.58 -3.69 5.58
CA VAL A 26 -15.24 -2.90 4.39
C VAL A 26 -14.83 -3.79 3.23
N LEU A 27 -14.04 -4.83 3.49
CA LEU A 27 -13.63 -5.80 2.48
C LEU A 27 -14.84 -6.54 1.91
N LEU A 28 -15.73 -7.04 2.77
CA LEU A 28 -16.98 -7.69 2.37
C LEU A 28 -17.85 -6.75 1.54
N ALA A 29 -18.05 -5.51 2.01
CA ALA A 29 -18.83 -4.50 1.29
C ALA A 29 -18.23 -4.20 -0.09
N THR A 30 -16.89 -4.13 -0.20
CA THR A 30 -16.22 -3.93 -1.49
C THR A 30 -16.52 -5.09 -2.43
N PHE A 31 -16.39 -6.34 -1.96
CA PHE A 31 -16.73 -7.51 -2.77
C PHE A 31 -18.20 -7.52 -3.21
N VAL A 32 -19.14 -7.18 -2.33
CA VAL A 32 -20.58 -7.20 -2.63
C VAL A 32 -20.98 -6.08 -3.59
N VAL A 33 -20.45 -4.86 -3.41
CA VAL A 33 -20.86 -3.68 -4.18
C VAL A 33 -20.15 -3.60 -5.52
N THR A 34 -18.86 -3.95 -5.59
CA THR A 34 -18.05 -3.75 -6.80
C THR A 34 -17.51 -5.02 -7.41
N GLY A 35 -17.62 -6.17 -6.73
CA GLY A 35 -17.06 -7.43 -7.21
C GLY A 35 -15.53 -7.49 -7.16
N HIS A 36 -14.86 -6.48 -6.60
CA HIS A 36 -13.41 -6.39 -6.54
C HIS A 36 -12.89 -6.45 -5.11
N GLY A 37 -11.73 -7.09 -4.93
CA GLY A 37 -10.98 -7.04 -3.67
C GLY A 37 -10.28 -5.69 -3.46
N LEU A 38 -9.76 -5.46 -2.25
CA LEU A 38 -8.94 -4.30 -1.94
C LEU A 38 -7.54 -4.46 -2.52
N GLY A 39 -7.07 -3.51 -3.33
CA GLY A 39 -5.69 -3.50 -3.82
C GLY A 39 -5.10 -2.11 -3.96
N ALA A 40 -3.76 -2.03 -4.00
CA ALA A 40 -3.05 -0.76 -4.25
C ALA A 40 -2.15 -0.83 -5.48
N THR A 41 -1.49 -1.96 -5.71
CA THR A 41 -0.45 -2.07 -6.74
C THR A 41 -0.99 -1.99 -8.17
N GLY A 42 -2.26 -2.30 -8.41
CA GLY A 42 -2.86 -2.09 -9.74
C GLY A 42 -3.00 -0.61 -10.10
N PHE A 43 -3.20 0.27 -9.12
CA PHE A 43 -3.20 1.72 -9.34
C PHE A 43 -1.81 2.21 -9.77
N THR A 44 -0.74 1.80 -9.09
CA THR A 44 0.61 2.27 -9.44
C THR A 44 1.02 1.84 -10.84
N THR A 45 0.68 0.61 -11.25
CA THR A 45 0.93 0.14 -12.63
C THR A 45 0.12 0.91 -13.67
N ARG A 46 -1.16 1.19 -13.40
CA ARG A 46 -2.01 2.01 -14.29
C ARG A 46 -1.57 3.47 -14.36
N LEU A 47 -1.05 4.00 -13.26
CA LEU A 47 -0.43 5.33 -13.25
C LEU A 47 0.83 5.36 -14.12
N THR A 48 1.67 4.33 -14.05
CA THR A 48 2.82 4.17 -14.96
C THR A 48 2.37 4.07 -16.41
N ALA A 49 1.32 3.28 -16.71
CA ALA A 49 0.75 3.17 -18.05
C ALA A 49 0.26 4.53 -18.56
N TRP A 50 -0.46 5.29 -17.73
CA TRP A 50 -0.94 6.63 -18.06
C TRP A 50 0.21 7.61 -18.33
N LEU A 51 1.24 7.62 -17.48
CA LEU A 51 2.44 8.45 -17.71
C LEU A 51 3.15 8.02 -19.01
N GLY A 52 3.23 6.71 -19.27
CA GLY A 52 3.80 6.15 -20.50
C GLY A 52 3.07 6.65 -21.75
N MET A 53 1.74 6.69 -21.73
CA MET A 53 0.95 7.27 -22.82
C MET A 53 1.25 8.76 -23.07
N ASN A 54 1.52 9.53 -22.02
CA ASN A 54 1.77 10.97 -22.14
C ASN A 54 3.20 11.30 -22.59
N ILE A 55 4.18 10.46 -22.25
CA ILE A 55 5.60 10.71 -22.54
C ILE A 55 6.05 9.96 -23.79
N VAL A 56 5.72 8.67 -23.91
CA VAL A 56 6.16 7.79 -25.01
C VAL A 56 5.03 6.82 -25.42
N PRO A 57 3.97 7.31 -26.10
CA PRO A 57 2.79 6.50 -26.45
C PRO A 57 3.13 5.31 -27.35
N ALA A 58 4.01 5.48 -28.34
CA ALA A 58 4.37 4.41 -29.28
C ALA A 58 5.07 3.22 -28.59
N ALA A 59 6.00 3.49 -27.65
CA ALA A 59 6.67 2.44 -26.89
C ALA A 59 5.74 1.80 -25.85
N THR A 60 4.80 2.56 -25.29
CA THR A 60 3.87 2.08 -24.27
C THR A 60 2.82 1.14 -24.86
N SER A 61 2.26 1.47 -26.02
CA SER A 61 1.28 0.61 -26.71
C SER A 61 1.92 -0.63 -27.34
N ALA A 62 3.20 -0.55 -27.76
CA ALA A 62 3.94 -1.70 -28.27
C ALA A 62 4.44 -2.65 -27.18
N ASN A 63 4.38 -2.25 -25.90
CA ASN A 63 4.88 -3.06 -24.80
C ASN A 63 3.84 -4.09 -24.35
N GLU A 64 4.20 -5.38 -24.38
CA GLU A 64 3.30 -6.50 -24.06
C GLU A 64 2.69 -6.40 -22.65
N TYR A 65 3.43 -5.84 -21.69
CA TYR A 65 2.96 -5.68 -20.31
C TYR A 65 2.04 -4.47 -20.09
N LEU A 66 2.19 -3.38 -20.88
CA LEU A 66 1.43 -2.12 -20.69
C LEU A 66 0.35 -1.91 -21.75
N GLY A 67 0.49 -2.52 -22.93
CA GLY A 67 -0.39 -2.34 -24.08
C GLY A 67 -1.84 -2.62 -23.73
N GLY A 68 -2.13 -3.77 -23.10
CA GLY A 68 -3.49 -4.14 -22.68
C GLY A 68 -4.10 -3.21 -21.62
N MET A 69 -3.30 -2.44 -20.87
CA MET A 69 -3.81 -1.42 -19.94
C MET A 69 -4.10 -0.09 -20.63
N VAL A 70 -3.56 0.11 -21.83
CA VAL A 70 -3.61 1.36 -22.60
C VAL A 70 -4.61 1.28 -23.76
N GLU A 71 -5.01 0.07 -24.19
CA GLU A 71 -6.00 -0.16 -25.26
C GLU A 71 -7.31 0.60 -25.06
N GLU A 72 -7.81 0.70 -23.83
CA GLU A 72 -9.05 1.43 -23.51
C GLU A 72 -8.86 2.95 -23.42
N GLY A 73 -7.64 3.47 -23.61
CA GLY A 73 -7.30 4.89 -23.59
C GLY A 73 -7.40 5.60 -22.23
N ARG A 74 -7.99 4.96 -21.21
CA ARG A 74 -8.21 5.53 -19.88
C ARG A 74 -7.75 4.58 -18.76
N PRO A 75 -6.44 4.24 -18.66
CA PRO A 75 -5.91 3.31 -17.65
C PRO A 75 -6.25 3.68 -16.20
N LEU A 76 -6.43 4.97 -15.90
CA LEU A 76 -6.78 5.45 -14.56
C LEU A 76 -8.29 5.33 -14.23
N SER A 77 -9.15 5.07 -15.20
CA SER A 77 -10.61 4.97 -15.02
C SER A 77 -11.06 3.62 -14.44
N SER A 78 -10.24 3.01 -13.59
CA SER A 78 -10.59 1.75 -12.94
C SER A 78 -10.95 1.94 -11.47
N TRP A 79 -11.80 1.05 -10.95
CA TRP A 79 -12.22 1.01 -9.55
C TRP A 79 -11.06 1.19 -8.55
N ILE A 80 -9.92 0.56 -8.82
CA ILE A 80 -8.75 0.62 -7.94
C ILE A 80 -8.19 2.04 -7.75
N THR A 81 -8.35 2.92 -8.75
CA THR A 81 -7.91 4.31 -8.65
C THR A 81 -8.75 5.05 -7.63
N TRP A 82 -10.07 4.90 -7.69
CA TRP A 82 -10.99 5.48 -6.72
C TRP A 82 -10.78 4.90 -5.32
N GLN A 83 -10.52 3.60 -5.23
CA GLN A 83 -10.18 2.95 -3.97
C GLN A 83 -8.93 3.57 -3.33
N VAL A 84 -7.83 3.72 -4.09
CA VAL A 84 -6.57 4.27 -3.56
C VAL A 84 -6.72 5.74 -3.17
N ILE A 85 -7.44 6.54 -3.96
CA ILE A 85 -7.76 7.94 -3.62
C ILE A 85 -8.58 7.99 -2.33
N GLY A 86 -9.62 7.15 -2.20
CA GLY A 86 -10.45 7.06 -1.00
C GLY A 86 -9.66 6.67 0.24
N VAL A 87 -8.76 5.69 0.12
CA VAL A 87 -7.86 5.28 1.22
C VAL A 87 -6.90 6.42 1.60
N ALA A 88 -6.34 7.13 0.63
CA ALA A 88 -5.44 8.26 0.88
C ALA A 88 -6.16 9.41 1.61
N LEU A 89 -7.35 9.79 1.14
CA LEU A 89 -8.18 10.82 1.78
C LEU A 89 -8.65 10.38 3.17
N GLY A 90 -9.10 9.14 3.32
CA GLY A 90 -9.50 8.58 4.60
C GLY A 90 -8.36 8.53 5.61
N ALA A 91 -7.15 8.17 5.18
CA ALA A 91 -5.96 8.20 6.02
C ALA A 91 -5.61 9.63 6.46
N LEU A 92 -5.70 10.61 5.56
CA LEU A 92 -5.44 12.01 5.88
C LEU A 92 -6.45 12.58 6.87
N ILE A 93 -7.75 12.36 6.64
CA ILE A 93 -8.82 12.79 7.56
C ILE A 93 -8.65 12.11 8.92
N SER A 94 -8.38 10.80 8.94
CA SER A 94 -8.11 10.08 10.18
C SER A 94 -6.87 10.59 10.93
N ALA A 95 -5.82 10.99 10.21
CA ALA A 95 -4.62 11.57 10.80
C ALA A 95 -4.88 12.98 11.37
N TYR A 96 -5.70 13.77 10.68
CA TYR A 96 -6.11 15.09 11.13
C TYR A 96 -6.96 15.01 12.41
N LEU A 97 -7.99 14.16 12.42
CA LEU A 97 -8.89 13.97 13.57
C LEU A 97 -8.14 13.46 14.80
N ALA A 98 -7.16 12.56 14.62
CA ALA A 98 -6.36 12.02 15.72
C ALA A 98 -5.17 12.92 16.11
N HIS A 99 -5.08 14.14 15.56
CA HIS A 99 -4.01 15.12 15.84
C HIS A 99 -2.58 14.55 15.68
N ARG A 100 -2.40 13.64 14.70
CA ARG A 100 -1.14 12.89 14.50
C ARG A 100 -0.40 13.22 13.21
N ILE A 101 -0.82 14.27 12.50
CA ILE A 101 -0.08 14.77 11.33
C ILE A 101 1.26 15.32 11.83
N ALA A 102 2.33 14.61 11.50
CA ALA A 102 3.68 15.03 11.82
C ALA A 102 4.64 14.57 10.73
N PHE A 103 5.53 15.46 10.30
CA PHE A 103 6.63 15.09 9.42
C PHE A 103 7.73 14.45 10.28
N LYS A 104 7.90 13.14 10.16
CA LYS A 104 8.87 12.36 10.94
C LYS A 104 9.62 11.40 10.03
N MET A 105 10.91 11.24 10.29
CA MET A 105 11.69 10.13 9.73
C MET A 105 11.70 8.99 10.74
N ASP A 106 10.84 7.99 10.50
CA ASP A 106 10.80 6.79 11.32
C ASP A 106 12.03 5.90 11.09
N GLY A 107 12.51 5.26 12.16
CA GLY A 107 13.61 4.29 12.09
C GLY A 107 15.00 4.85 12.45
N ALA A 108 15.10 6.12 12.89
CA ALA A 108 16.37 6.73 13.30
C ALA A 108 17.13 5.94 14.39
N LYS A 109 16.40 5.24 15.28
CA LYS A 109 16.98 4.45 16.38
C LYS A 109 17.59 3.11 15.94
N PHE A 110 17.14 2.54 14.83
CA PHE A 110 17.50 1.17 14.43
C PHE A 110 18.22 1.08 13.09
N LEU A 111 18.06 2.06 12.19
CA LEU A 111 18.60 2.00 10.83
C LEU A 111 19.56 3.13 10.47
N GLY A 112 19.96 3.99 11.42
CA GLY A 112 20.87 5.12 11.18
C GLY A 112 20.25 6.20 10.30
N GLY A 113 19.90 7.36 10.89
CA GLY A 113 19.08 8.40 10.24
C GLY A 113 19.45 8.73 8.78
N SER A 114 20.75 8.81 8.45
CA SER A 114 21.21 9.18 7.09
C SER A 114 21.10 8.07 6.04
N THR A 115 21.13 6.79 6.41
CA THR A 115 20.99 5.65 5.46
C THR A 115 19.53 5.20 5.33
N ARG A 116 18.64 5.71 6.18
CA ARG A 116 17.20 5.43 6.14
C ARG A 116 16.51 5.68 4.79
N PRO A 117 16.72 6.82 4.09
CA PRO A 117 16.07 7.04 2.80
C PRO A 117 16.54 6.03 1.74
N PHE A 118 17.83 5.68 1.72
CA PHE A 118 18.38 4.69 0.80
C PHE A 118 17.83 3.28 1.07
N THR A 119 17.80 2.86 2.34
CA THR A 119 17.23 1.56 2.73
C THR A 119 15.72 1.50 2.50
N ALA A 120 14.99 2.60 2.71
CA ALA A 120 13.57 2.71 2.39
C ALA A 120 13.30 2.58 0.88
N LEU A 121 14.09 3.27 0.06
CA LEU A 121 13.99 3.23 -1.39
C LEU A 121 14.30 1.83 -1.92
N PHE A 122 15.41 1.24 -1.47
CA PHE A 122 15.82 -0.10 -1.88
C PHE A 122 14.78 -1.16 -1.47
N GLY A 123 14.30 -1.11 -0.22
CA GLY A 123 13.22 -1.98 0.24
C GLY A 123 11.91 -1.78 -0.53
N GLY A 124 11.57 -0.54 -0.90
CA GLY A 124 10.42 -0.21 -1.72
C GLY A 124 10.52 -0.77 -3.15
N ILE A 125 11.69 -0.69 -3.78
CA ILE A 125 11.95 -1.29 -5.09
C ILE A 125 11.77 -2.81 -5.03
N LEU A 126 12.39 -3.47 -4.04
CA LEU A 126 12.25 -4.91 -3.85
C LEU A 126 10.80 -5.33 -3.58
N ALA A 127 10.08 -4.60 -2.72
CA ALA A 127 8.68 -4.87 -2.43
C ALA A 127 7.78 -4.66 -3.65
N GLY A 128 8.02 -3.61 -4.44
CA GLY A 128 7.30 -3.33 -5.68
C GLY A 128 7.53 -4.43 -6.73
N PHE A 129 8.78 -4.84 -6.92
CA PHE A 129 9.17 -5.93 -7.80
C PHE A 129 8.53 -7.26 -7.37
N GLY A 130 8.65 -7.60 -6.08
CA GLY A 130 8.04 -8.81 -5.51
C GLY A 130 6.51 -8.81 -5.66
N ALA A 131 5.85 -7.65 -5.51
CA ALA A 131 4.41 -7.55 -5.70
C ALA A 131 3.96 -7.80 -7.15
N ARG A 132 4.83 -7.59 -8.14
CA ARG A 132 4.55 -7.93 -9.54
C ARG A 132 4.74 -9.42 -9.79
N ILE A 133 5.82 -10.02 -9.27
CA ILE A 133 6.07 -11.47 -9.35
C ILE A 133 4.93 -12.24 -8.68
N ALA A 134 4.49 -11.79 -7.51
CA ALA A 134 3.39 -12.40 -6.77
C ALA A 134 2.00 -12.08 -7.38
N ALA A 135 1.92 -11.29 -8.46
CA ALA A 135 0.67 -10.79 -9.03
C ALA A 135 -0.26 -10.09 -8.02
N GLY A 136 0.30 -9.51 -6.95
CA GLY A 136 -0.48 -8.90 -5.89
C GLY A 136 0.36 -8.32 -4.76
N CYS A 137 -0.28 -7.50 -3.94
CA CYS A 137 0.30 -6.94 -2.72
C CYS A 137 -0.35 -7.52 -1.47
N THR A 138 0.10 -7.10 -0.29
CA THR A 138 -0.44 -7.58 0.99
C THR A 138 -1.95 -7.35 1.14
N SER A 139 -2.48 -6.21 0.67
CA SER A 139 -3.94 -5.97 0.68
C SER A 139 -4.67 -6.75 -0.41
N GLY A 140 -4.07 -6.87 -1.60
CA GLY A 140 -4.65 -7.61 -2.72
C GLY A 140 -4.63 -9.12 -2.50
N LEU A 141 -3.46 -9.74 -2.64
CA LEU A 141 -3.30 -11.18 -2.56
C LEU A 141 -3.40 -11.69 -1.12
N GLY A 142 -2.84 -10.95 -0.16
CA GLY A 142 -2.86 -11.34 1.25
C GLY A 142 -4.26 -11.23 1.85
N LEU A 143 -4.80 -10.01 1.98
CA LEU A 143 -6.08 -9.78 2.64
C LEU A 143 -7.27 -10.27 1.79
N SER A 144 -7.39 -9.77 0.55
CA SER A 144 -8.54 -10.10 -0.30
C SER A 144 -8.48 -11.53 -0.81
N GLY A 145 -7.29 -12.05 -1.12
CA GLY A 145 -7.10 -13.44 -1.53
C GLY A 145 -7.36 -14.45 -0.40
N ALA A 146 -6.92 -14.18 0.83
CA ALA A 146 -7.24 -15.05 1.97
C ALA A 146 -8.73 -15.00 2.34
N ALA A 147 -9.41 -13.86 2.14
CA ALA A 147 -10.84 -13.72 2.43
C ALA A 147 -11.72 -14.63 1.55
N VAL A 148 -11.30 -14.91 0.32
CA VAL A 148 -11.96 -15.88 -0.59
C VAL A 148 -11.40 -17.30 -0.45
N LEU A 149 -10.65 -17.57 0.62
CA LEU A 149 -10.04 -18.87 0.90
C LEU A 149 -9.06 -19.38 -0.17
N SER A 150 -8.41 -18.46 -0.90
CA SER A 150 -7.44 -18.82 -1.94
C SER A 150 -6.17 -19.42 -1.36
N LEU A 151 -5.77 -20.59 -1.87
CA LEU A 151 -4.49 -21.22 -1.50
C LEU A 151 -3.30 -20.30 -1.77
N ALA A 152 -3.33 -19.54 -2.88
CA ALA A 152 -2.28 -18.58 -3.22
C ALA A 152 -2.21 -17.41 -2.22
N GLY A 153 -3.34 -16.99 -1.66
CA GLY A 153 -3.38 -15.94 -0.63
C GLY A 153 -2.74 -16.40 0.67
N PHE A 154 -3.03 -17.62 1.11
CA PHE A 154 -2.41 -18.19 2.32
C PHE A 154 -0.92 -18.45 2.14
N THR A 155 -0.48 -19.03 1.02
CA THR A 155 0.95 -19.25 0.76
C THR A 155 1.71 -17.94 0.68
N PHE A 156 1.14 -16.91 0.05
CA PHE A 156 1.71 -15.56 0.05
C PHE A 156 1.82 -15.01 1.48
N LEU A 157 0.77 -15.10 2.29
CA LEU A 157 0.79 -14.56 3.65
C LEU A 157 1.86 -15.25 4.52
N CYS A 158 1.92 -16.59 4.48
CA CYS A 158 2.92 -17.36 5.22
C CYS A 158 4.35 -16.99 4.83
N THR A 159 4.64 -16.95 3.52
CA THR A 159 5.98 -16.61 3.02
C THR A 159 6.33 -15.15 3.29
N PHE A 160 5.41 -14.21 3.08
CA PHE A 160 5.59 -12.79 3.36
C PHE A 160 5.93 -12.54 4.84
N PHE A 161 5.18 -13.16 5.78
CA PHE A 161 5.46 -13.03 7.21
C PHE A 161 6.78 -13.70 7.59
N ALA A 162 7.08 -14.92 7.10
CA ALA A 162 8.32 -15.61 7.40
C ALA A 162 9.55 -14.81 6.92
N THR A 163 9.55 -14.37 5.66
CA THR A 163 10.62 -13.53 5.10
C THR A 163 10.73 -12.21 5.83
N GLY A 164 9.61 -11.55 6.14
CA GLY A 164 9.59 -10.29 6.90
C GLY A 164 10.22 -10.43 8.29
N LEU A 165 9.95 -11.52 9.00
CA LEU A 165 10.56 -11.80 10.30
C LEU A 165 12.06 -12.06 10.19
N ILE A 166 12.50 -12.84 9.19
CA ILE A 166 13.90 -13.14 8.92
C ILE A 166 14.67 -11.85 8.59
N VAL A 167 14.19 -11.08 7.62
CA VAL A 167 14.81 -9.81 7.21
C VAL A 167 14.84 -8.81 8.36
N SER A 168 13.75 -8.69 9.13
CA SER A 168 13.72 -7.83 10.32
C SER A 168 14.76 -8.24 11.36
N ARG A 169 15.01 -9.55 11.52
CA ARG A 169 16.01 -10.05 12.46
C ARG A 169 17.43 -9.74 11.99
N PHE A 170 17.73 -9.92 10.71
CA PHE A 170 19.04 -9.57 10.11
C PHE A 170 19.33 -8.07 10.21
N MET A 171 18.38 -7.22 9.80
CA MET A 171 18.56 -5.77 9.86
C MET A 171 18.68 -5.22 11.30
N LYS A 172 18.10 -5.91 12.29
CA LYS A 172 18.30 -5.57 13.71
C LYS A 172 19.61 -6.12 14.29
N ALA A 173 20.19 -7.14 13.65
CA ALA A 173 21.41 -7.81 14.09
C ALA A 173 22.68 -7.12 13.56
N GLU A 174 22.59 -6.34 12.47
CA GLU A 174 23.66 -5.42 12.01
C GLU A 174 23.80 -4.21 12.96
N LYS A 175 24.16 -4.48 14.21
CA LYS A 175 24.68 -3.51 15.18
C LYS A 175 26.14 -3.78 15.46
#